data_AF-A0A1F9DER4-F1
#
_entry.id   AF-A0A1F9DER4-F1
#
_cell.length_a   1.000
_cell.length_b   1.000
_cell.length_c   1.000
_cell.angle_alpha   90.00
_cell.angle_beta   90.00
_cell.angle_gamma   90.00
#
_symmetry.space_group_name_H-M   'P 1'
#
loop_
_entity.id
_entity.type
_entity.pdbx_description
1 polymer ?
#
loop_
_entity_poly.entity_id
_entity_poly.type
_entity_poly.pdbx_seq_one_letter_code
_entity_poly.pdbx_strand_id
1 'polypeptide(L)'
;MPKGTGKQNRAPIIWPRIRRISQGTFLALFFVLFLLTAYKGTDEIAYPVRVFLRFDPLILVTTLLSSHVVPTALLLSLITVAFTLVFGRVFCGWVCPLGTLNDCMGRLTPARRRKEYGGEQARRLKYYGLIGILVSSLFTLQIAGLADPLSLLIRSLAMAVEPAVNLMVNTLFDLIYRADIPVVTPLAETVYSFLKDYLLSFRQPFFYQGFFFGLIFAAVLAANLFRRRFWCTALCPLGALLGFITRISPLKRAVGKGCTSCNICVRACRTGAATDVKGAWRKAECVVCGECQEECPKDAVRFGLRTTKGKVAGIDLQRRGLITSLVAGIFIPPLIRTHPTTQRRKGRLIRPPGALPEGEFLRRCVRCGECMKVCLTNGLQPALFEAGLEGIWTPRFDFRTGYCQYYCTLCGQVCPTGALTKLTQEEKARTKIGLAYIDKNRCIPYAQGGECIVCEEHCPTPDKAIKFEQVEIATPQGRRRIKRPVIDLKLCIGCGICEYKCPLHDQPAIIVTRLGESRAGELLPF
;
A
#
# COMPACT_ATOMS: atom_id res chain seq x y z
N MET A 1 -21.38 45.75 14.63
CA MET A 1 -22.02 45.12 15.81
C MET A 1 -21.04 44.16 16.45
N PRO A 2 -20.82 44.26 17.77
CA PRO A 2 -19.48 44.40 18.34
C PRO A 2 -18.71 43.08 18.42
N LYS A 3 -17.41 43.17 18.10
CA LYS A 3 -16.40 42.17 18.42
C LYS A 3 -16.28 42.12 19.94
N GLY A 4 -17.00 41.18 20.57
CA GLY A 4 -16.89 40.91 22.00
C GLY A 4 -15.53 40.32 22.36
N THR A 5 -14.61 41.21 22.75
CA THR A 5 -13.42 40.93 23.52
C THR A 5 -13.82 40.31 24.86
N GLY A 6 -13.50 39.02 25.03
CA GLY A 6 -13.81 38.27 26.24
C GLY A 6 -13.13 36.91 26.23
N LYS A 7 -11.80 36.87 26.00
CA LYS A 7 -10.98 35.72 26.38
C LYS A 7 -10.88 35.74 27.92
N GLN A 8 -11.96 35.35 28.61
CA GLN A 8 -11.87 35.00 30.03
C GLN A 8 -10.82 33.89 30.18
N ASN A 9 -10.01 33.96 31.24
CA ASN A 9 -8.98 32.98 31.63
C ASN A 9 -9.54 31.55 31.58
N ARG A 10 -9.38 30.87 30.45
CA ARG A 10 -9.75 29.46 30.29
C ARG A 10 -8.59 28.62 30.80
N ALA A 11 -8.85 27.68 31.71
CA ALA A 11 -7.91 26.61 31.99
C ALA A 11 -7.53 25.95 30.63
N PRO A 12 -6.23 25.73 30.35
CA PRO A 12 -5.82 25.22 29.05
C PRO A 12 -6.44 23.84 28.84
N ILE A 13 -7.34 23.71 27.87
CA ILE A 13 -7.92 22.43 27.50
C ILE A 13 -6.79 21.62 26.85
N ILE A 14 -6.25 20.67 27.60
CA ILE A 14 -5.04 19.90 27.22
C ILE A 14 -5.33 18.96 26.02
N TRP A 15 -6.59 18.55 25.85
CA TRP A 15 -7.03 17.51 24.91
C TRP A 15 -6.59 17.71 23.44
N PRO A 16 -6.82 18.86 22.77
CA PRO A 16 -6.46 19.06 21.37
C PRO A 16 -4.96 19.27 21.17
N ARG A 17 -4.23 19.69 22.22
CA ARG A 17 -2.76 19.79 22.19
C ARG A 17 -2.14 18.39 22.18
N ILE A 18 -2.55 17.51 23.09
CA ILE A 18 -2.08 16.11 23.11
C ILE A 18 -2.39 15.43 21.79
N ARG A 19 -3.59 15.65 21.23
CA ARG A 19 -3.94 15.11 19.92
C ARG A 19 -2.98 15.56 18.81
N ARG A 20 -2.63 16.84 18.76
CA ARG A 20 -1.72 17.38 17.74
C ARG A 20 -0.32 16.80 17.89
N ILE A 21 0.16 16.67 19.13
CA ILE A 21 1.43 16.01 19.44
C ILE A 21 1.38 14.57 18.94
N SER A 22 0.36 13.80 19.33
CA SER A 22 0.16 12.40 18.89
C SER A 22 0.11 12.26 17.37
N GLN A 23 -0.68 13.10 16.68
CA GLN A 23 -0.74 13.11 15.21
C GLN A 23 0.62 13.37 14.58
N GLY A 24 1.38 14.34 15.11
CA GLY A 24 2.73 14.67 14.63
C GLY A 24 3.70 13.51 14.86
N THR A 25 3.70 12.93 16.05
CA THR A 25 4.55 11.79 16.42
C THR A 25 4.28 10.56 15.55
N PHE A 26 3.01 10.15 15.38
CA PHE A 26 2.68 8.98 14.57
C PHE A 26 2.89 9.21 13.07
N LEU A 27 2.68 10.44 12.58
CA LEU A 27 3.00 10.77 11.19
C LEU A 27 4.51 10.74 10.94
N ALA A 28 5.30 11.32 11.84
CA ALA A 28 6.76 11.26 11.76
C ALA A 28 7.26 9.81 11.86
N LEU A 29 6.75 9.03 12.82
CA LEU A 29 7.06 7.61 12.95
C LEU A 29 6.72 6.84 11.67
N PHE A 30 5.56 7.10 11.07
CA PHE A 30 5.17 6.47 9.80
C PHE A 30 6.16 6.78 8.70
N PHE A 31 6.56 8.05 8.50
CA PHE A 31 7.53 8.40 7.47
C PHE A 31 8.93 7.85 7.75
N VAL A 32 9.38 7.87 9.00
CA VAL A 32 10.66 7.26 9.41
C VAL A 32 10.65 5.76 9.09
N LEU A 33 9.64 5.02 9.53
CA LEU A 33 9.52 3.59 9.22
C LEU A 33 9.38 3.35 7.72
N PHE A 34 8.64 4.19 7.00
CA PHE A 34 8.51 4.11 5.56
C PHE A 34 9.88 4.25 4.88
N LEU A 35 10.68 5.24 5.24
CA LEU A 35 12.03 5.46 4.70
C LEU A 35 13.01 4.34 5.09
N LEU A 36 12.89 3.81 6.31
CA LEU A 36 13.67 2.64 6.76
C LEU A 36 13.24 1.34 6.05
N THR A 37 12.05 1.30 5.43
CA THR A 37 11.58 0.16 4.63
C THR A 37 12.16 0.22 3.22
N ALA A 38 13.48 0.35 3.11
CA ALA A 38 14.23 0.34 1.87
C ALA A 38 15.52 -0.47 2.08
N TYR A 39 16.11 -0.95 1.00
CA TYR A 39 17.39 -1.64 1.10
C TYR A 39 18.50 -0.64 1.44
N LYS A 40 19.25 -0.92 2.52
CA LYS A 40 20.37 -0.09 3.01
C LYS A 40 21.71 -0.86 3.08
N GLY A 41 21.90 -1.84 2.20
CA GLY A 41 23.12 -2.65 2.14
C GLY A 41 23.04 -4.00 2.85
N THR A 42 22.09 -4.20 3.77
CA THR A 42 21.84 -5.47 4.44
C THR A 42 20.57 -6.16 3.91
N ASP A 43 20.56 -7.50 3.90
CA ASP A 43 19.39 -8.30 3.47
C ASP A 43 18.37 -8.52 4.61
N GLU A 44 18.37 -7.66 5.63
CA GLU A 44 17.44 -7.73 6.75
C GLU A 44 16.81 -6.37 7.04
N ILE A 45 15.48 -6.35 7.15
CA ILE A 45 14.71 -5.15 7.51
C ILE A 45 14.19 -5.32 8.94
N ALA A 46 14.85 -4.65 9.88
CA ALA A 46 14.47 -4.71 11.30
C ALA A 46 13.09 -4.06 11.57
N TYR A 47 12.80 -2.90 10.95
CA TYR A 47 11.61 -2.10 11.27
C TYR A 47 10.79 -1.70 10.04
N PRO A 48 10.10 -2.65 9.38
CA PRO A 48 9.26 -2.36 8.23
C PRO A 48 7.97 -1.61 8.61
N VAL A 49 7.52 -0.72 7.74
CA VAL A 49 6.29 0.08 7.88
C VAL A 49 5.02 -0.77 8.02
N ARG A 50 5.07 -2.06 7.62
CA ARG A 50 4.01 -3.06 7.83
C ARG A 50 3.46 -3.13 9.25
N VAL A 51 4.18 -2.65 10.26
CA VAL A 51 3.66 -2.56 11.63
C VAL A 51 2.33 -1.80 11.66
N PHE A 52 2.19 -0.69 10.93
CA PHE A 52 0.93 0.03 10.83
C PHE A 52 -0.21 -0.83 10.25
N LEU A 53 0.09 -1.65 9.23
CA LEU A 53 -0.87 -2.58 8.63
C LEU A 53 -1.26 -3.72 9.59
N ARG A 54 -0.36 -4.15 10.49
CA ARG A 54 -0.66 -5.16 11.52
C ARG A 54 -1.64 -4.67 12.58
N PHE A 55 -1.70 -3.36 12.81
CA PHE A 55 -2.69 -2.73 13.68
C PHE A 55 -4.03 -2.45 12.98
N ASP A 56 -4.20 -2.87 11.72
CA ASP A 56 -5.40 -2.63 10.93
C ASP A 56 -6.44 -3.77 11.08
N PRO A 57 -7.56 -3.55 11.79
CA PRO A 57 -8.57 -4.58 11.97
C PRO A 57 -9.36 -4.89 10.70
N LEU A 58 -9.41 -3.98 9.72
CA LEU A 58 -10.05 -4.28 8.43
C LEU A 58 -9.24 -5.35 7.69
N ILE A 59 -7.92 -5.23 7.69
CA ILE A 59 -7.03 -6.24 7.06
C ILE A 59 -7.17 -7.59 7.77
N LEU A 60 -7.20 -7.62 9.10
CA LEU A 60 -7.42 -8.85 9.86
C LEU A 60 -8.73 -9.53 9.45
N VAL A 61 -9.86 -8.83 9.54
CA VAL A 61 -11.18 -9.41 9.28
C VAL A 61 -11.31 -9.85 7.82
N THR A 62 -10.90 -9.00 6.87
CA THR A 62 -11.05 -9.33 5.44
C THR A 62 -10.14 -10.49 5.03
N THR A 63 -8.92 -10.56 5.56
CA THR A 63 -8.00 -11.69 5.30
C THR A 63 -8.50 -12.99 5.92
N LEU A 64 -9.05 -12.93 7.14
CA LEU A 64 -9.69 -14.07 7.78
C LEU A 64 -10.86 -14.58 6.94
N LEU A 65 -11.75 -13.69 6.49
CA LEU A 65 -12.91 -14.07 5.68
C LEU A 65 -12.51 -14.63 4.30
N SER A 66 -11.49 -14.06 3.66
CA SER A 66 -11.09 -14.46 2.29
C SER A 66 -10.21 -15.69 2.23
N SER A 67 -9.35 -15.91 3.23
CA SER A 67 -8.38 -17.00 3.24
C SER A 67 -8.68 -18.11 4.24
N HIS A 68 -9.62 -17.90 5.16
CA HIS A 68 -9.92 -18.79 6.29
C HIS A 68 -8.73 -19.06 7.21
N VAL A 69 -7.69 -18.23 7.13
CA VAL A 69 -6.48 -18.30 7.96
C VAL A 69 -6.33 -16.99 8.71
N VAL A 70 -5.92 -17.06 9.98
CA VAL A 70 -5.56 -15.89 10.78
C VAL A 70 -4.04 -15.77 10.82
N PRO A 71 -3.43 -14.82 10.09
CA PRO A 71 -2.01 -14.52 10.28
C PRO A 71 -1.79 -14.02 11.71
N THR A 72 -0.96 -14.73 12.48
CA THR A 72 -0.67 -14.41 13.89
C THR A 72 -0.23 -12.96 14.08
N ALA A 73 0.53 -12.43 13.12
CA ALA A 73 0.99 -11.05 13.11
C ALA A 73 -0.14 -9.99 13.05
N LEU A 74 -1.32 -10.33 12.51
CA LEU A 74 -2.46 -9.41 12.42
C LEU A 74 -3.30 -9.37 13.72
N LEU A 75 -3.04 -10.26 14.69
CA LEU A 75 -3.70 -10.24 16.00
C LEU A 75 -3.40 -8.95 16.78
N LEU A 76 -2.31 -8.24 16.44
CA LEU A 76 -2.01 -6.91 16.99
C LEU A 76 -3.13 -5.89 16.71
N SER A 77 -3.91 -6.06 15.65
CA SER A 77 -5.07 -5.20 15.36
C SER A 77 -6.18 -5.28 16.42
N LEU A 78 -6.21 -6.35 17.24
CA LEU A 78 -7.11 -6.44 18.40
C LEU A 78 -6.83 -5.35 19.43
N ILE A 79 -5.60 -4.84 19.51
CA ILE A 79 -5.26 -3.67 20.34
C ILE A 79 -6.02 -2.43 19.83
N THR A 80 -6.07 -2.22 18.51
CA THR A 80 -6.87 -1.13 17.92
C THR A 80 -8.36 -1.31 18.19
N VAL A 81 -8.88 -2.54 18.14
CA VAL A 81 -10.27 -2.86 18.48
C VAL A 81 -10.57 -2.56 19.95
N ALA A 82 -9.75 -3.08 20.87
CA ALA A 82 -9.89 -2.87 22.31
C ALA A 82 -9.83 -1.37 22.66
N PHE A 83 -8.86 -0.64 22.10
CA PHE A 83 -8.76 0.80 22.29
C PHE A 83 -9.97 1.54 21.72
N THR A 84 -10.51 1.08 20.59
CA THR A 84 -11.73 1.64 19.99
C THR A 84 -12.99 1.35 20.81
N LEU A 85 -13.06 0.18 21.44
CA LEU A 85 -14.14 -0.18 22.35
C LEU A 85 -14.13 0.74 23.58
N VAL A 86 -12.96 1.08 24.14
CA VAL A 86 -12.89 1.93 25.33
C VAL A 86 -13.06 3.41 24.99
N PHE A 87 -12.26 3.92 24.05
CA PHE A 87 -12.14 5.37 23.80
C PHE A 87 -12.87 5.85 22.54
N GLY A 88 -13.57 4.97 21.82
CA GLY A 88 -14.16 5.28 20.51
C GLY A 88 -13.12 5.38 19.41
N ARG A 89 -13.41 6.06 18.30
CA ARG A 89 -12.54 6.11 17.10
C ARG A 89 -11.30 7.00 17.22
N VAL A 90 -10.54 6.86 18.30
CA VAL A 90 -9.31 7.62 18.57
C VAL A 90 -8.26 7.32 17.51
N PHE A 91 -8.14 6.08 17.03
CA PHE A 91 -7.19 5.71 15.97
C PHE A 91 -7.29 6.62 14.74
N CYS A 92 -8.50 6.84 14.20
CA CYS A 92 -8.74 7.71 13.05
C CYS A 92 -8.44 9.20 13.32
N GLY A 93 -8.44 9.63 14.58
CA GLY A 93 -8.24 11.03 14.98
C GLY A 93 -6.80 11.35 15.40
N TRP A 94 -6.06 10.37 15.87
CA TRP A 94 -4.81 10.54 16.63
C TRP A 94 -3.63 9.76 16.04
N VAL A 95 -3.86 8.58 15.48
CA VAL A 95 -2.80 7.64 15.05
C VAL A 95 -2.70 7.55 13.52
N CYS A 96 -3.82 7.52 12.81
CA CYS A 96 -3.86 7.25 11.38
C CYS A 96 -3.10 8.32 10.55
N PRO A 97 -2.02 7.97 9.83
CA PRO A 97 -1.20 8.93 9.07
C PRO A 97 -1.99 9.59 7.93
N LEU A 98 -2.81 8.82 7.19
CA LEU A 98 -3.68 9.40 6.16
C LEU A 98 -4.70 10.39 6.76
N GLY A 99 -5.19 10.12 7.97
CA GLY A 99 -6.07 11.04 8.69
C GLY A 99 -5.39 12.37 9.02
N THR A 100 -4.12 12.33 9.43
CA THR A 100 -3.31 13.52 9.67
C THR A 100 -3.00 14.28 8.39
N LEU A 101 -2.63 13.59 7.30
CA LEU A 101 -2.42 14.23 5.98
C LEU A 101 -3.68 14.93 5.48
N ASN A 102 -4.84 14.29 5.61
CA ASN A 102 -6.13 14.87 5.27
C ASN A 102 -6.46 16.12 6.12
N ASP A 103 -6.09 16.12 7.40
CA ASP A 103 -6.23 17.29 8.27
C ASP A 103 -5.30 18.44 7.85
N CYS A 104 -4.05 18.15 7.49
CA CYS A 104 -3.09 19.12 7.01
C CYS A 104 -3.57 19.78 5.71
N MET A 105 -3.96 18.97 4.71
CA MET A 105 -4.53 19.48 3.46
C MET A 105 -5.81 20.29 3.70
N GLY A 106 -6.66 19.79 4.59
CA GLY A 106 -7.87 20.50 4.99
C GLY A 106 -7.60 21.87 5.61
N ARG A 107 -6.44 22.14 6.21
CA ARG A 107 -6.14 23.48 6.79
C ARG A 107 -5.87 24.55 5.73
N LEU A 108 -5.41 24.17 4.54
CA LEU A 108 -5.08 25.10 3.45
C LEU A 108 -6.29 25.89 2.94
N THR A 109 -7.51 25.36 3.09
CA THR A 109 -8.73 26.06 2.69
C THR A 109 -9.21 27.06 3.76
N PRO A 110 -9.53 28.33 3.41
CA PRO A 110 -10.10 29.29 4.37
C PRO A 110 -11.42 28.79 4.96
N ALA A 111 -11.65 29.05 6.26
CA ALA A 111 -12.87 28.63 6.97
C ALA A 111 -14.18 29.04 6.25
N ARG A 112 -14.18 30.18 5.54
CA ARG A 112 -15.33 30.76 4.84
C ARG A 112 -15.75 30.03 3.56
N ARG A 113 -14.85 29.28 2.89
CA ARG A 113 -15.16 28.54 1.65
C ARG A 113 -15.50 27.07 1.88
N ARG A 114 -15.51 26.61 3.13
CA ARG A 114 -15.77 25.21 3.47
C ARG A 114 -17.28 24.96 3.44
N LYS A 115 -17.74 24.10 2.53
CA LYS A 115 -19.12 23.58 2.61
C LYS A 115 -19.31 22.84 3.93
N GLU A 116 -20.47 23.01 4.55
CA GLU A 116 -20.91 22.17 5.68
C GLU A 116 -20.80 20.69 5.28
N TYR A 117 -20.47 19.86 6.27
CA TYR A 117 -20.13 18.44 6.14
C TYR A 117 -20.93 17.69 5.07
N GLY A 118 -20.31 16.67 4.46
CA GLY A 118 -20.97 15.83 3.45
C GLY A 118 -22.36 15.38 3.90
N GLY A 119 -23.32 15.47 2.98
CA GLY A 119 -24.69 15.03 3.22
C GLY A 119 -24.76 13.57 3.65
N GLU A 120 -25.89 13.17 4.24
CA GLU A 120 -26.08 11.84 4.81
C GLU A 120 -25.76 10.71 3.81
N GLN A 121 -26.00 10.94 2.51
CA GLN A 121 -25.65 10.03 1.42
C GLN A 121 -24.15 9.69 1.37
N ALA A 122 -23.27 10.68 1.51
CA ALA A 122 -21.83 10.45 1.47
C ALA A 122 -21.39 9.58 2.66
N ARG A 123 -21.97 9.79 3.85
CA ARG A 123 -21.66 8.98 5.04
C ARG A 123 -22.09 7.53 4.88
N ARG A 124 -23.24 7.28 4.25
CA ARG A 124 -23.74 5.94 3.98
C ARG A 124 -22.84 5.14 3.04
N LEU A 125 -22.19 5.81 2.08
CA LEU A 125 -21.36 5.17 1.05
C LEU A 125 -20.22 4.30 1.63
N LYS A 126 -19.48 4.78 2.64
CA LYS A 126 -18.42 3.95 3.27
C LYS A 126 -18.96 2.72 4.00
N TYR A 127 -20.20 2.77 4.52
CA TYR A 127 -20.82 1.62 5.18
C TYR A 127 -21.27 0.59 4.15
N TYR A 128 -21.85 1.04 3.04
CA TYR A 128 -22.15 0.20 1.89
C TYR A 128 -20.89 -0.42 1.29
N GLY A 129 -19.82 0.38 1.13
CA GLY A 129 -18.52 -0.10 0.68
C GLY A 129 -17.92 -1.16 1.63
N LEU A 130 -17.98 -0.94 2.94
CA LEU A 130 -17.56 -1.93 3.93
C LEU A 130 -18.35 -3.23 3.81
N ILE A 131 -19.68 -3.17 3.72
CA ILE A 131 -20.53 -4.36 3.59
C ILE A 131 -20.19 -5.12 2.31
N GLY A 132 -20.08 -4.42 1.18
CA GLY A 132 -19.66 -5.00 -0.09
C GLY A 132 -18.30 -5.68 -0.01
N ILE A 133 -17.31 -5.05 0.62
CA ILE A 133 -15.98 -5.64 0.86
C ILE A 133 -16.07 -6.89 1.74
N LEU A 134 -16.76 -6.85 2.88
CA LEU A 134 -16.85 -7.99 3.81
C LEU A 134 -17.56 -9.20 3.16
N VAL A 135 -18.65 -8.95 2.45
CA VAL A 135 -19.36 -10.00 1.71
C VAL A 135 -18.49 -10.53 0.58
N SER A 136 -17.82 -9.67 -0.19
CA SER A 136 -16.89 -10.13 -1.24
C SER A 136 -15.77 -10.99 -0.66
N SER A 137 -15.21 -10.60 0.49
CA SER A 137 -14.21 -11.38 1.21
C SER A 137 -14.75 -12.74 1.64
N LEU A 138 -16.01 -12.85 2.08
CA LEU A 138 -16.65 -14.14 2.38
C LEU A 138 -16.70 -15.07 1.15
N PHE A 139 -16.91 -14.51 -0.05
CA PHE A 139 -16.80 -15.23 -1.32
C PHE A 139 -15.37 -15.29 -1.86
N THR A 140 -14.37 -15.23 -0.96
CA THR A 140 -12.93 -15.37 -1.22
C THR A 140 -12.30 -14.29 -2.12
N LEU A 141 -12.99 -13.17 -2.37
CA LEU A 141 -12.44 -12.04 -3.12
C LEU A 141 -11.85 -11.01 -2.16
N GLN A 142 -10.53 -10.93 -2.08
CA GLN A 142 -9.85 -9.95 -1.24
C GLN A 142 -9.67 -8.64 -2.00
N ILE A 143 -10.51 -7.63 -1.76
CA ILE A 143 -10.42 -6.28 -2.37
C ILE A 143 -10.17 -5.16 -1.37
N ALA A 144 -10.03 -5.49 -0.07
CA ALA A 144 -9.85 -4.50 0.99
C ALA A 144 -8.66 -3.57 0.73
N GLY A 145 -7.56 -4.11 0.20
CA GLY A 145 -6.34 -3.37 -0.16
C GLY A 145 -6.48 -2.27 -1.21
N LEU A 146 -7.61 -2.20 -1.93
CA LEU A 146 -7.90 -1.12 -2.88
C LEU A 146 -8.43 0.13 -2.17
N ALA A 147 -9.20 -0.05 -1.09
CA ALA A 147 -9.89 1.01 -0.37
C ALA A 147 -9.40 1.21 1.07
N ASP A 148 -8.52 0.34 1.55
CA ASP A 148 -7.88 0.48 2.85
C ASP A 148 -6.99 1.74 2.90
N PRO A 149 -7.18 2.67 3.85
CA PRO A 149 -6.41 3.91 3.91
C PRO A 149 -4.89 3.71 4.05
N LEU A 150 -4.45 2.67 4.76
CA LEU A 150 -3.01 2.44 5.00
C LEU A 150 -2.36 1.81 3.77
N SER A 151 -2.99 0.81 3.16
CA SER A 151 -2.54 0.18 1.92
C SER A 151 -2.50 1.18 0.77
N LEU A 152 -3.52 2.06 0.66
CA LEU A 152 -3.54 3.14 -0.32
C LEU A 152 -2.39 4.13 -0.10
N LEU A 153 -2.16 4.55 1.15
CA LEU A 153 -1.09 5.49 1.48
C LEU A 153 0.29 4.91 1.15
N ILE A 154 0.59 3.71 1.65
CA ILE A 154 1.89 3.06 1.46
C ILE A 154 2.15 2.82 -0.03
N ARG A 155 1.17 2.28 -0.77
CA ARG A 155 1.31 2.04 -2.20
C ARG A 155 1.55 3.33 -2.98
N SER A 156 0.80 4.39 -2.68
CA SER A 156 0.94 5.67 -3.39
C SER A 156 2.29 6.31 -3.12
N LEU A 157 2.77 6.24 -1.88
CA LEU A 157 4.10 6.73 -1.53
C LEU A 157 5.19 5.91 -2.25
N ALA A 158 5.12 4.58 -2.18
CA ALA A 158 6.14 3.71 -2.74
C ALA A 158 6.21 3.73 -4.28
N MET A 159 5.06 3.78 -4.95
CA MET A 159 4.99 3.62 -6.41
C MET A 159 4.96 4.95 -7.17
N ALA A 160 4.68 6.07 -6.50
CA ALA A 160 4.58 7.37 -7.14
C ALA A 160 5.46 8.45 -6.48
N VAL A 161 5.26 8.71 -5.18
CA VAL A 161 5.90 9.85 -4.51
C VAL A 161 7.40 9.63 -4.33
N GLU A 162 7.82 8.48 -3.81
CA GLU A 162 9.23 8.15 -3.58
C GLU A 162 10.04 8.10 -4.89
N PRO A 163 9.61 7.41 -5.96
CA PRO A 163 10.27 7.50 -7.26
C PRO A 163 10.42 8.92 -7.79
N ALA A 164 9.36 9.74 -7.67
CA ALA A 164 9.38 11.12 -8.15
C ALA A 164 10.34 12.01 -7.32
N VAL A 165 10.34 11.86 -5.99
CA VAL A 165 11.26 12.57 -5.10
C VAL A 165 12.71 12.16 -5.38
N ASN A 166 12.99 10.86 -5.54
CA ASN A 166 14.32 10.39 -5.90
C ASN A 166 14.80 11.01 -7.21
N LEU A 167 13.95 11.00 -8.25
CA LEU A 167 14.30 11.56 -9.54
C LEU A 167 14.56 13.07 -9.43
N MET A 168 13.65 13.80 -8.79
CA MET A 168 13.76 15.24 -8.59
C MET A 168 15.04 15.61 -7.86
N VAL A 169 15.35 14.93 -6.75
CA VAL A 169 16.57 15.19 -5.97
C VAL A 169 17.80 14.90 -6.83
N ASN A 170 17.89 13.73 -7.46
CA ASN A 170 19.05 13.38 -8.31
C ASN A 170 19.24 14.40 -9.44
N THR A 171 18.18 14.78 -10.15
CA THR A 171 18.25 15.79 -11.22
C THR A 171 18.67 17.16 -10.71
N LEU A 172 18.22 17.57 -9.52
CA LEU A 172 18.61 18.84 -8.91
C LEU A 172 20.11 18.86 -8.58
N PHE A 173 20.63 17.78 -7.97
CA PHE A 173 22.04 17.68 -7.65
C PHE A 173 22.91 17.57 -8.90
N ASP A 174 22.48 16.83 -9.93
CA ASP A 174 23.17 16.79 -11.23
C ASP A 174 23.27 18.18 -11.87
N LEU A 175 22.23 19.02 -11.76
CA LEU A 175 22.26 20.40 -12.23
C LEU A 175 23.23 21.27 -11.41
N ILE A 176 23.26 21.11 -10.08
CA ILE A 176 24.20 21.83 -9.21
C ILE A 176 25.64 21.45 -9.55
N TYR A 177 25.92 20.16 -9.73
CA TYR A 177 27.25 19.68 -10.10
C TYR A 177 27.69 20.16 -11.49
N ARG A 178 26.76 20.32 -12.43
CA ARG A 178 27.05 20.90 -13.76
C ARG A 178 27.30 22.41 -13.73
N ALA A 179 26.75 23.13 -12.76
CA ALA A 179 26.93 24.58 -12.64
C ALA A 179 28.30 24.97 -12.06
N ASP A 180 29.00 24.02 -11.42
CA ASP A 180 30.38 24.12 -10.92
C ASP A 180 30.69 25.40 -10.11
N ILE A 181 29.77 25.77 -9.21
CA ILE A 181 29.94 26.96 -8.36
C ILE A 181 30.82 26.59 -7.15
N PRO A 182 32.02 27.16 -6.98
CA PRO A 182 33.04 26.69 -6.02
C PRO A 182 32.59 26.60 -4.56
N VAL A 183 31.63 27.43 -4.15
CA VAL A 183 31.10 27.49 -2.78
C VAL A 183 29.91 26.54 -2.58
N VAL A 184 29.16 26.25 -3.63
CA VAL A 184 27.90 25.49 -3.54
C VAL A 184 28.16 23.99 -3.64
N THR A 185 29.13 23.57 -4.46
CA THR A 185 29.44 22.15 -4.70
C THR A 185 29.79 21.36 -3.42
N PRO A 186 30.68 21.84 -2.52
CA PRO A 186 31.03 21.08 -1.30
C PRO A 186 29.86 20.97 -0.31
N LEU A 187 29.05 22.02 -0.22
CA LEU A 187 27.83 22.01 0.60
C LEU A 187 26.82 21.02 0.00
N ALA A 188 26.66 21.01 -1.32
CA ALA A 188 25.77 20.11 -2.03
C ALA A 188 26.18 18.65 -1.83
N GLU A 189 27.47 18.31 -1.85
CA GLU A 189 27.96 16.96 -1.59
C GLU A 189 27.65 16.47 -0.17
N THR A 190 27.83 17.34 0.83
CA THR A 190 27.47 17.05 2.23
C THR A 190 25.97 16.79 2.38
N VAL A 191 25.13 17.61 1.73
CA VAL A 191 23.67 17.43 1.78
C VAL A 191 23.26 16.17 1.01
N TYR A 192 23.85 15.91 -0.16
CA TYR A 192 23.53 14.77 -1.00
C TYR A 192 23.88 13.45 -0.31
N SER A 193 25.04 13.35 0.34
CA SER A 193 25.41 12.15 1.10
C SER A 193 24.43 11.86 2.24
N PHE A 194 24.03 12.88 3.00
CA PHE A 194 22.98 12.75 4.01
C PHE A 194 21.64 12.29 3.40
N LEU A 195 21.20 12.91 2.30
CA LEU A 195 19.97 12.51 1.63
C LEU A 195 20.06 11.08 1.10
N LYS A 196 21.20 10.65 0.59
CA LYS A 196 21.44 9.30 0.10
C LYS A 196 21.33 8.23 1.19
N ASP A 197 21.83 8.52 2.39
CA ASP A 197 21.83 7.56 3.49
C ASP A 197 20.45 7.43 4.18
N TYR A 198 19.68 8.52 4.21
CA TYR A 198 18.43 8.60 4.99
C TYR A 198 17.15 8.67 4.16
N LEU A 199 17.16 9.34 3.01
CA LEU A 199 15.95 9.66 2.24
C LEU A 199 15.86 8.92 0.91
N LEU A 200 16.95 8.83 0.16
CA LEU A 200 16.96 8.30 -1.20
C LEU A 200 17.06 6.78 -1.20
N SER A 201 16.47 6.19 -2.23
CA SER A 201 16.53 4.76 -2.48
C SER A 201 17.89 4.43 -3.13
N PHE A 202 18.44 3.25 -2.82
CA PHE A 202 19.73 2.80 -3.36
C PHE A 202 19.82 2.84 -4.89
N ARG A 203 18.69 2.62 -5.58
CA ARG A 203 18.53 2.81 -7.03
C ARG A 203 17.28 3.60 -7.31
N GLN A 204 17.30 4.38 -8.39
CA GLN A 204 16.13 5.06 -8.93
C GLN A 204 15.07 4.03 -9.32
N PRO A 205 13.91 3.99 -8.64
CA PRO A 205 12.84 3.05 -8.97
C PRO A 205 11.96 3.60 -10.10
N PHE A 206 11.45 2.71 -10.93
CA PHE A 206 10.48 3.00 -11.98
C PHE A 206 9.27 2.06 -11.85
N PHE A 207 8.07 2.61 -12.04
CA PHE A 207 6.84 1.82 -11.99
C PHE A 207 5.91 2.21 -13.13
N TYR A 208 5.43 1.23 -13.89
CA TYR A 208 4.56 1.46 -15.04
C TYR A 208 3.31 2.27 -14.70
N GLN A 209 2.68 1.99 -13.55
CA GLN A 209 1.47 2.68 -13.10
C GLN A 209 1.76 3.80 -12.09
N GLY A 210 3.01 4.25 -11.95
CA GLY A 210 3.40 5.26 -10.96
C GLY A 210 2.63 6.58 -11.10
N PHE A 211 2.49 7.09 -12.32
CA PHE A 211 1.69 8.30 -12.59
C PHE A 211 0.22 8.14 -12.14
N PHE A 212 -0.39 7.00 -12.43
CA PHE A 212 -1.77 6.72 -12.06
C PHE A 212 -1.98 6.67 -10.55
N PHE A 213 -1.07 6.03 -9.80
CA PHE A 213 -1.12 6.06 -8.33
C PHE A 213 -0.93 7.48 -7.78
N GLY A 214 -0.04 8.26 -8.38
CA GLY A 214 0.15 9.67 -8.04
C GLY A 214 -1.13 10.49 -8.22
N LEU A 215 -1.84 10.28 -9.32
CA LEU A 215 -3.12 10.95 -9.60
C LEU A 215 -4.22 10.56 -8.60
N ILE A 216 -4.35 9.27 -8.27
CA ILE A 216 -5.30 8.82 -7.23
C ILE A 216 -4.96 9.50 -5.89
N PHE A 217 -3.70 9.51 -5.50
CA PHE A 217 -3.28 10.08 -4.23
C PHE A 217 -3.51 11.59 -4.17
N ALA A 218 -3.14 12.30 -5.24
CA ALA A 218 -3.40 13.73 -5.38
C ALA A 218 -4.91 14.02 -5.33
N ALA A 219 -5.75 13.23 -6.01
CA ALA A 219 -7.20 13.38 -5.98
C ALA A 219 -7.78 13.17 -4.56
N VAL A 220 -7.31 12.15 -3.83
CA VAL A 220 -7.73 11.90 -2.44
C VAL A 220 -7.35 13.07 -1.54
N LEU A 221 -6.14 13.62 -1.69
CA LEU A 221 -5.70 14.78 -0.92
C LEU A 221 -6.45 16.05 -1.30
N ALA A 222 -6.59 16.34 -2.60
CA ALA A 222 -7.30 17.50 -3.14
C ALA A 222 -8.80 17.51 -2.79
N ALA A 223 -9.42 16.33 -2.66
CA ALA A 223 -10.81 16.22 -2.18
C ALA A 223 -11.02 16.87 -0.79
N ASN A 224 -9.96 16.96 0.03
CA ASN A 224 -10.02 17.63 1.33
C ASN A 224 -10.15 19.16 1.23
N LEU A 225 -9.83 19.75 0.07
CA LEU A 225 -10.01 21.18 -0.19
C LEU A 225 -11.50 21.53 -0.31
N PHE A 226 -12.32 20.60 -0.78
CA PHE A 226 -13.78 20.76 -0.89
C PHE A 226 -14.49 20.36 0.41
N ARG A 227 -14.08 19.25 1.04
CA ARG A 227 -14.68 18.72 2.28
C ARG A 227 -13.61 18.17 3.22
N ARG A 228 -13.52 18.69 4.45
CA ARG A 228 -12.59 18.18 5.48
C ARG A 228 -12.75 16.67 5.66
N ARG A 229 -11.64 15.93 5.63
CA ARG A 229 -11.62 14.47 5.80
C ARG A 229 -12.62 13.77 4.86
N PHE A 230 -12.65 14.16 3.59
CA PHE A 230 -13.54 13.57 2.59
C PHE A 230 -13.43 12.04 2.57
N TRP A 231 -12.21 11.51 2.47
CA TRP A 231 -11.96 10.07 2.48
C TRP A 231 -12.54 9.38 3.73
N CYS A 232 -12.22 9.89 4.92
CA CYS A 232 -12.64 9.28 6.18
C CYS A 232 -14.16 9.33 6.41
N THR A 233 -14.84 10.32 5.83
CA THR A 233 -16.28 10.50 5.98
C THR A 233 -17.07 9.78 4.90
N ALA A 234 -16.56 9.69 3.67
CA ALA A 234 -17.30 9.18 2.52
C ALA A 234 -16.89 7.80 2.01
N LEU A 235 -15.60 7.44 2.07
CA LEU A 235 -15.09 6.26 1.34
C LEU A 235 -14.37 5.22 2.22
N CYS A 236 -13.82 5.63 3.37
CA CYS A 236 -12.94 4.79 4.18
C CYS A 236 -13.68 3.60 4.86
N PRO A 237 -13.44 2.35 4.43
CA PRO A 237 -14.09 1.16 5.00
C PRO A 237 -13.59 0.86 6.42
N LEU A 238 -12.30 1.08 6.70
CA LEU A 238 -11.74 0.96 8.05
C LEU A 238 -12.45 1.92 9.02
N GLY A 239 -12.72 3.14 8.56
CA GLY A 239 -13.46 4.13 9.34
C GLY A 239 -14.90 3.70 9.62
N ALA A 240 -15.57 3.07 8.64
CA ALA A 240 -16.90 2.50 8.83
C ALA A 240 -16.89 1.35 9.86
N LEU A 241 -15.89 0.46 9.78
CA LEU A 241 -15.73 -0.68 10.69
C LEU A 241 -15.55 -0.22 12.13
N LEU A 242 -14.61 0.70 12.37
CA LEU A 242 -14.40 1.29 13.69
C LEU A 242 -15.62 2.11 14.18
N GLY A 243 -16.41 2.66 13.26
CA GLY A 243 -17.70 3.30 13.55
C GLY A 243 -18.74 2.35 14.11
N PHE A 244 -18.82 1.12 13.60
CA PHE A 244 -19.69 0.10 14.16
C PHE A 244 -19.29 -0.31 15.58
N ILE A 245 -17.98 -0.51 15.80
CA ILE A 245 -17.40 -0.88 17.10
C ILE A 245 -17.65 0.23 18.15
N THR A 246 -17.48 1.49 17.75
CA THR A 246 -17.61 2.65 18.65
C THR A 246 -19.03 2.84 19.22
N ARG A 247 -20.06 2.21 18.65
CA ARG A 247 -21.43 2.30 19.20
C ARG A 247 -21.49 1.80 20.64
N ILE A 248 -20.70 0.78 20.97
CA ILE A 248 -20.65 0.15 22.28
C ILE A 248 -19.80 0.95 23.29
N SER A 249 -18.91 1.82 22.80
CA SER A 249 -17.93 2.50 23.65
C SER A 249 -18.54 3.33 24.79
N PRO A 250 -18.03 3.28 26.03
CA PRO A 250 -18.59 4.05 27.14
C PRO A 250 -18.32 5.55 27.02
N LEU A 251 -17.34 5.97 26.21
CA LEU A 251 -17.00 7.38 26.03
C LEU A 251 -18.13 8.13 25.31
N LYS A 252 -18.68 9.16 25.97
CA LYS A 252 -19.76 9.99 25.44
C LYS A 252 -19.36 11.46 25.35
N ARG A 253 -19.92 12.15 24.35
CA ARG A 253 -19.93 13.61 24.28
C ARG A 253 -21.16 14.13 25.01
N ALA A 254 -20.93 14.88 26.08
CA ALA A 254 -21.93 15.58 26.85
C ALA A 254 -22.05 17.04 26.42
N VAL A 255 -23.28 17.56 26.34
CA VAL A 255 -23.56 18.99 26.20
C VAL A 255 -24.36 19.42 27.43
N GLY A 256 -23.80 20.31 28.24
CA GLY A 256 -24.39 20.80 29.48
C GLY A 256 -25.51 21.82 29.27
N LYS A 257 -26.23 22.13 30.36
CA LYS A 257 -27.38 23.05 30.36
C LYS A 257 -27.02 24.50 29.95
N GLY A 258 -25.76 24.91 30.06
CA GLY A 258 -25.27 26.23 29.63
C GLY A 258 -25.11 26.43 28.10
N CYS A 259 -25.63 25.52 27.27
CA CYS A 259 -25.52 25.59 25.81
C CYS A 259 -26.54 26.56 25.21
N THR A 260 -26.07 27.56 24.46
CA THR A 260 -26.92 28.55 23.76
C THR A 260 -27.30 28.16 22.32
N SER A 261 -27.05 26.91 21.90
CA SER A 261 -27.32 26.43 20.53
C SER A 261 -26.68 27.29 19.41
N CYS A 262 -25.51 27.88 19.65
CA CYS A 262 -24.82 28.77 18.72
C CYS A 262 -24.19 28.08 17.48
N ASN A 263 -24.27 26.75 17.37
CA ASN A 263 -23.73 25.93 16.28
C ASN A 263 -22.22 26.06 15.97
N ILE A 264 -21.44 26.77 16.80
CA ILE A 264 -19.98 26.87 16.65
C ILE A 264 -19.34 25.47 16.72
N CYS A 265 -19.73 24.67 17.70
CA CYS A 265 -19.22 23.31 17.86
C CYS A 265 -19.59 22.38 16.68
N VAL A 266 -20.71 22.65 16.01
CA VAL A 266 -21.15 21.94 14.81
C VAL A 266 -20.23 22.30 13.65
N ARG A 267 -20.01 23.59 13.39
CA ARG A 267 -19.12 24.11 12.32
C ARG A 267 -17.64 23.80 12.54
N ALA A 268 -17.21 23.66 13.79
CA ALA A 268 -15.84 23.34 14.15
C ALA A 268 -15.51 21.84 13.99
N CYS A 269 -16.51 20.96 13.99
CA CYS A 269 -16.29 19.52 13.87
C CYS A 269 -15.47 19.18 12.61
N ARG A 270 -14.71 18.09 12.57
CA ARG A 270 -13.99 17.69 11.32
C ARG A 270 -14.78 16.69 10.50
N THR A 271 -15.62 15.90 11.16
CA THR A 271 -16.37 14.79 10.55
C THR A 271 -17.87 15.04 10.49
N GLY A 272 -18.35 16.17 11.01
CA GLY A 272 -19.79 16.49 11.06
C GLY A 272 -20.56 15.63 12.05
N ALA A 273 -19.85 15.11 13.07
CA ALA A 273 -20.40 14.27 14.11
C ALA A 273 -21.09 15.08 15.22
N ALA A 274 -20.59 16.29 15.50
CA ALA A 274 -21.08 17.13 16.57
C ALA A 274 -22.41 17.80 16.23
N THR A 275 -23.30 17.86 17.21
CA THR A 275 -24.58 18.57 17.19
C THR A 275 -24.67 19.51 18.38
N ASP A 276 -25.57 20.50 18.31
CA ASP A 276 -25.96 21.30 19.46
C ASP A 276 -26.77 20.48 20.48
N VAL A 277 -27.32 21.14 21.51
CA VAL A 277 -28.13 20.47 22.55
C VAL A 277 -29.44 19.88 22.01
N LYS A 278 -29.95 20.41 20.89
CA LYS A 278 -31.21 19.98 20.27
C LYS A 278 -31.00 18.75 19.36
N GLY A 279 -29.86 18.68 18.67
CA GLY A 279 -29.55 17.62 17.73
C GLY A 279 -28.97 16.35 18.36
N ALA A 280 -29.10 15.23 17.65
CA ALA A 280 -28.57 13.95 18.08
C ALA A 280 -27.09 13.77 17.69
N TRP A 281 -26.23 13.50 18.66
CA TRP A 281 -24.79 13.31 18.44
C TRP A 281 -24.54 12.04 17.62
N ARG A 282 -23.84 12.16 16.49
CA ARG A 282 -23.46 11.02 15.65
C ARG A 282 -22.19 10.37 16.20
N LYS A 283 -22.37 9.49 17.18
CA LYS A 283 -21.27 8.81 17.87
C LYS A 283 -20.36 8.01 16.94
N ALA A 284 -20.92 7.28 15.97
CA ALA A 284 -20.15 6.46 15.01
C ALA A 284 -19.23 7.28 14.09
N GLU A 285 -19.49 8.59 13.94
CA GLU A 285 -18.70 9.51 13.11
C GLU A 285 -17.67 10.32 13.91
N CYS A 286 -17.77 10.30 15.25
CA CYS A 286 -16.89 11.08 16.10
C CYS A 286 -15.51 10.44 16.20
N VAL A 287 -14.48 11.18 15.83
CA VAL A 287 -13.06 10.77 15.97
C VAL A 287 -12.42 11.30 17.26
N VAL A 288 -13.24 11.77 18.20
CA VAL A 288 -12.83 12.23 19.54
C VAL A 288 -11.69 13.25 19.49
N CYS A 289 -11.79 14.23 18.57
CA CYS A 289 -10.72 15.20 18.34
C CYS A 289 -10.65 16.33 19.38
N GLY A 290 -11.72 16.55 20.16
CA GLY A 290 -11.81 17.60 21.19
C GLY A 290 -12.03 19.03 20.69
N GLU A 291 -12.00 19.29 19.38
CA GLU A 291 -12.10 20.65 18.83
C GLU A 291 -13.45 21.32 19.16
N CYS A 292 -14.53 20.54 19.21
CA CYS A 292 -15.85 21.05 19.63
C CYS A 292 -15.92 21.48 21.10
N GLN A 293 -14.98 21.03 21.94
CA GLN A 293 -14.82 21.46 23.32
C GLN A 293 -13.93 22.71 23.41
N GLU A 294 -12.84 22.77 22.64
CA GLU A 294 -11.93 23.92 22.56
C GLU A 294 -12.63 25.20 22.06
N GLU A 295 -13.47 25.07 21.04
CA GLU A 295 -14.15 26.18 20.38
C GLU A 295 -15.46 26.62 21.08
N CYS A 296 -15.88 25.94 22.16
CA CYS A 296 -17.14 26.26 22.84
C CYS A 296 -17.01 27.55 23.68
N PRO A 297 -17.78 28.62 23.43
CA PRO A 297 -17.65 29.87 24.20
C PRO A 297 -18.09 29.77 25.66
N LYS A 298 -18.93 28.77 25.98
CA LYS A 298 -19.55 28.57 27.30
C LYS A 298 -19.03 27.32 28.01
N ASP A 299 -17.99 26.67 27.47
CA ASP A 299 -17.40 25.43 28.01
C ASP A 299 -18.44 24.33 28.33
N ALA A 300 -19.53 24.32 27.57
CA ALA A 300 -20.68 23.43 27.79
C ALA A 300 -20.46 22.02 27.22
N VAL A 301 -19.42 21.80 26.41
CA VAL A 301 -19.13 20.50 25.78
C VAL A 301 -18.05 19.76 26.57
N ARG A 302 -18.30 18.51 26.96
CA ARG A 302 -17.32 17.66 27.66
C ARG A 302 -17.31 16.24 27.11
N PHE A 303 -16.17 15.59 27.11
CA PHE A 303 -16.05 14.15 26.88
C PHE A 303 -15.89 13.42 28.22
N GLY A 304 -16.58 12.30 28.42
CA GLY A 304 -16.45 11.53 29.64
C GLY A 304 -17.27 10.25 29.64
N LEU A 305 -17.10 9.45 30.70
CA LEU A 305 -17.81 8.19 30.91
C LEU A 305 -19.18 8.38 31.57
N ARG A 306 -19.38 9.51 32.28
CA ARG A 306 -20.65 9.81 32.96
C ARG A 306 -21.78 10.05 31.96
N THR A 307 -22.92 9.42 32.22
CA THR A 307 -24.15 9.50 31.44
C THR A 307 -24.73 10.92 31.50
N THR A 308 -24.77 11.60 30.37
CA THR A 308 -25.59 12.80 30.21
C THR A 308 -26.74 12.52 29.26
N LYS A 309 -27.87 13.19 29.49
CA LYS A 309 -29.08 13.12 28.66
C LYS A 309 -28.83 13.76 27.29
N GLY A 310 -28.14 13.06 26.40
CA GLY A 310 -27.92 13.47 25.02
C GLY A 310 -28.46 12.40 24.06
N LYS A 311 -29.27 12.81 23.07
CA LYS A 311 -29.73 11.90 22.00
C LYS A 311 -28.53 11.45 21.18
N VAL A 312 -28.36 10.15 20.98
CA VAL A 312 -27.33 9.58 20.11
C VAL A 312 -28.00 9.15 18.81
N ALA A 313 -27.51 9.64 17.68
CA ALA A 313 -28.01 9.24 16.38
C ALA A 313 -27.53 7.81 16.05
N GLY A 314 -28.44 6.95 15.60
CA GLY A 314 -28.12 5.65 15.04
C GLY A 314 -27.43 5.77 13.68
N ILE A 315 -26.87 4.66 13.20
CA ILE A 315 -26.41 4.54 11.81
C ILE A 315 -27.65 4.20 10.97
N ASP A 316 -28.15 5.17 10.22
CA ASP A 316 -29.33 4.99 9.38
C ASP A 316 -28.93 4.53 7.97
N LEU A 317 -29.10 3.23 7.72
CA LEU A 317 -28.87 2.59 6.42
C LEU A 317 -30.21 2.37 5.72
N GLN A 318 -30.30 2.79 4.46
CA GLN A 318 -31.49 2.52 3.66
C GLN A 318 -31.52 1.06 3.24
N ARG A 319 -32.69 0.42 3.35
CA ARG A 319 -32.90 -0.99 2.93
C ARG A 319 -32.39 -1.25 1.51
N ARG A 320 -32.70 -0.36 0.56
CA ARG A 320 -32.24 -0.47 -0.84
C ARG A 320 -30.71 -0.53 -0.92
N GLY A 321 -30.00 0.40 -0.25
CA GLY A 321 -28.54 0.45 -0.26
C GLY A 321 -27.87 -0.75 0.43
N LEU A 322 -28.49 -1.28 1.48
CA LEU A 322 -28.04 -2.51 2.12
C LEU A 322 -28.14 -3.69 1.15
N ILE A 323 -29.31 -3.90 0.54
CA ILE A 323 -29.56 -4.99 -0.41
C ILE A 323 -28.61 -4.87 -1.60
N THR A 324 -28.43 -3.68 -2.18
CA THR A 324 -27.50 -3.51 -3.31
C THR A 324 -26.07 -3.85 -2.93
N SER A 325 -25.62 -3.50 -1.71
CA SER A 325 -24.26 -3.81 -1.26
C SER A 325 -24.04 -5.31 -1.03
N LEU A 326 -25.05 -6.00 -0.46
CA LEU A 326 -25.04 -7.44 -0.27
C LEU A 326 -25.02 -8.17 -1.63
N VAL A 327 -25.96 -7.83 -2.52
CA VAL A 327 -26.05 -8.41 -3.87
C VAL A 327 -24.75 -8.16 -4.64
N ALA A 328 -24.24 -6.93 -4.65
CA ALA A 328 -22.97 -6.62 -5.29
C ALA A 328 -21.82 -7.48 -4.72
N GLY A 329 -21.72 -7.60 -3.39
CA GLY A 329 -20.68 -8.42 -2.76
C GLY A 329 -20.78 -9.92 -3.07
N ILE A 330 -21.98 -10.45 -3.34
CA ILE A 330 -22.20 -11.86 -3.72
C ILE A 330 -21.87 -12.09 -5.20
N PHE A 331 -22.32 -11.21 -6.09
CA PHE A 331 -22.26 -11.43 -7.53
C PHE A 331 -20.96 -10.90 -8.18
N ILE A 332 -20.28 -9.90 -7.61
CA ILE A 332 -19.01 -9.40 -8.17
C ILE A 332 -17.91 -10.48 -8.20
N PRO A 333 -17.67 -11.29 -7.14
CA PRO A 333 -16.65 -12.33 -7.15
C PRO A 333 -16.76 -13.34 -8.31
N PRO A 334 -17.91 -14.01 -8.56
CA PRO A 334 -18.03 -14.91 -9.69
C PRO A 334 -17.89 -14.17 -11.03
N LEU A 335 -18.47 -12.96 -11.18
CA LEU A 335 -18.33 -12.17 -12.40
C LEU A 335 -16.87 -11.87 -12.74
N ILE A 336 -16.07 -11.46 -11.75
CA ILE A 336 -14.62 -11.24 -11.93
C ILE A 336 -13.90 -12.52 -12.37
N ARG A 337 -14.28 -13.68 -11.82
CA ARG A 337 -13.61 -14.96 -12.09
C ARG A 337 -14.03 -15.61 -13.41
N THR A 338 -15.22 -15.31 -13.93
CA THR A 338 -15.67 -15.77 -15.25
C THR A 338 -14.89 -15.14 -16.41
N HIS A 339 -14.13 -14.08 -16.15
CA HIS A 339 -13.34 -13.42 -17.20
C HIS A 339 -12.25 -14.38 -17.75
N PRO A 340 -12.09 -14.53 -19.08
CA PRO A 340 -11.18 -15.51 -19.70
C PRO A 340 -9.71 -15.41 -19.28
N THR A 341 -9.25 -14.21 -18.88
CA THR A 341 -7.88 -14.01 -18.36
C THR A 341 -7.62 -14.72 -17.04
N THR A 342 -8.65 -15.15 -16.31
CA THR A 342 -8.54 -15.94 -15.09
C THR A 342 -8.10 -17.38 -15.39
N GLN A 343 -8.58 -17.96 -16.52
CA GLN A 343 -8.36 -19.36 -16.91
C GLN A 343 -7.15 -19.54 -17.84
N ARG A 344 -6.96 -18.63 -18.81
CA ARG A 344 -5.73 -18.53 -19.62
C ARG A 344 -4.94 -17.31 -19.19
N ARG A 345 -4.28 -17.41 -18.04
CA ARG A 345 -3.33 -16.37 -17.59
C ARG A 345 -2.24 -16.27 -18.66
N LYS A 346 -2.22 -15.13 -19.36
CA LYS A 346 -1.22 -14.85 -20.39
C LYS A 346 0.18 -15.13 -19.81
N GLY A 347 1.01 -15.81 -20.61
CA GLY A 347 2.36 -16.20 -20.21
C GLY A 347 3.18 -15.01 -19.70
N ARG A 348 4.04 -15.28 -18.71
CA ARG A 348 4.91 -14.38 -17.92
C ARG A 348 4.34 -13.77 -16.63
N LEU A 349 3.21 -14.26 -16.08
CA LEU A 349 2.87 -13.94 -14.69
C LEU A 349 3.76 -14.72 -13.72
N ILE A 350 4.86 -14.10 -13.31
CA ILE A 350 5.84 -14.65 -12.36
C ILE A 350 5.73 -13.86 -11.06
N ARG A 351 5.56 -14.57 -9.94
CA ARG A 351 5.41 -13.96 -8.61
C ARG A 351 6.77 -13.88 -7.89
N PRO A 352 6.90 -13.00 -6.87
CA PRO A 352 8.05 -13.02 -5.97
C PRO A 352 8.30 -14.41 -5.37
N PRO A 353 9.55 -14.74 -5.00
CA PRO A 353 9.83 -15.96 -4.25
C PRO A 353 9.06 -15.98 -2.93
N GLY A 354 8.64 -17.18 -2.51
CA GLY A 354 7.80 -17.37 -1.31
C GLY A 354 6.31 -17.04 -1.53
N ALA A 355 5.88 -16.67 -2.74
CA ALA A 355 4.47 -16.52 -3.03
C ALA A 355 3.72 -17.85 -2.91
N LEU A 356 2.60 -17.82 -2.20
CA LEU A 356 1.68 -18.95 -2.10
C LEU A 356 1.09 -19.33 -3.47
N PRO A 357 0.47 -20.53 -3.59
CA PRO A 357 -0.32 -20.88 -4.76
C PRO A 357 -1.31 -19.75 -5.10
N GLU A 358 -1.50 -19.43 -6.38
CA GLU A 358 -2.10 -18.14 -6.75
C GLU A 358 -3.46 -17.89 -6.07
N GLY A 359 -4.34 -18.89 -6.00
CA GLY A 359 -5.64 -18.71 -5.35
C GLY A 359 -5.51 -18.22 -3.91
N GLU A 360 -4.60 -18.82 -3.13
CA GLU A 360 -4.32 -18.39 -1.76
C GLU A 360 -3.59 -17.04 -1.70
N PHE A 361 -2.64 -16.82 -2.61
CA PHE A 361 -1.93 -15.55 -2.71
C PHE A 361 -2.89 -14.38 -2.92
N LEU A 362 -3.84 -14.50 -3.86
CA LEU A 362 -4.84 -13.47 -4.14
C LEU A 362 -5.80 -13.26 -2.97
N ARG A 363 -6.17 -14.34 -2.27
CA ARG A 363 -6.99 -14.29 -1.05
C ARG A 363 -6.29 -13.58 0.11
N ARG A 364 -4.96 -13.59 0.19
CA ARG A 364 -4.19 -12.98 1.29
C ARG A 364 -3.57 -11.62 0.94
N CYS A 365 -3.31 -11.32 -0.33
CA CYS A 365 -2.59 -10.12 -0.74
C CYS A 365 -3.45 -8.85 -0.58
N VAL A 366 -2.97 -7.90 0.25
CA VAL A 366 -3.63 -6.60 0.45
C VAL A 366 -3.07 -5.48 -0.44
N ARG A 367 -2.24 -5.80 -1.43
CA ARG A 367 -1.77 -4.83 -2.45
C ARG A 367 -1.18 -3.54 -1.85
N CYS A 368 -0.48 -3.66 -0.71
CA CYS A 368 0.14 -2.53 -0.02
C CYS A 368 1.38 -1.97 -0.75
N GLY A 369 1.99 -2.75 -1.62
CA GLY A 369 3.15 -2.34 -2.43
C GLY A 369 4.51 -2.44 -1.73
N GLU A 370 4.58 -2.86 -0.47
CA GLU A 370 5.85 -2.93 0.27
C GLU A 370 6.88 -3.86 -0.38
N CYS A 371 6.44 -5.04 -0.86
CA CYS A 371 7.33 -5.97 -1.55
C CYS A 371 7.94 -5.39 -2.84
N MET A 372 7.19 -4.53 -3.54
CA MET A 372 7.68 -3.84 -4.75
C MET A 372 8.65 -2.72 -4.38
N LYS A 373 8.38 -2.01 -3.28
CA LYS A 373 9.28 -0.98 -2.73
C LYS A 373 10.67 -1.54 -2.41
N VAL A 374 10.73 -2.66 -1.69
CA VAL A 374 12.00 -3.24 -1.23
C VAL A 374 12.73 -4.06 -2.31
N CYS A 375 12.21 -4.11 -3.53
CA CYS A 375 12.82 -4.86 -4.61
C CYS A 375 14.13 -4.18 -5.05
N LEU A 376 15.26 -4.78 -4.70
CA LEU A 376 16.62 -4.25 -4.95
C LEU A 376 16.87 -3.84 -6.40
N THR A 377 16.34 -4.62 -7.34
CA THR A 377 16.54 -4.45 -8.79
C THR A 377 15.39 -3.72 -9.47
N ASN A 378 14.33 -3.34 -8.73
CA ASN A 378 13.08 -2.80 -9.29
C ASN A 378 12.41 -3.72 -10.34
N GLY A 379 12.69 -5.03 -10.27
CA GLY A 379 12.05 -6.05 -11.12
C GLY A 379 10.60 -6.34 -10.75
N LEU A 380 10.17 -6.04 -9.53
CA LEU A 380 8.77 -6.23 -9.11
C LEU A 380 7.91 -5.02 -9.49
N GLN A 381 6.88 -5.28 -10.28
CA GLN A 381 5.97 -4.30 -10.86
C GLN A 381 4.50 -4.60 -10.47
N PRO A 382 3.61 -3.59 -10.42
CA PRO A 382 2.20 -3.82 -10.18
C PRO A 382 1.56 -4.49 -11.39
N ALA A 383 0.89 -5.62 -11.18
CA ALA A 383 0.06 -6.21 -12.22
C ALA A 383 -1.12 -5.29 -12.55
N LEU A 384 -1.54 -5.24 -13.81
CA LEU A 384 -2.77 -4.60 -14.25
C LEU A 384 -3.81 -5.66 -14.62
N PHE A 385 -3.58 -6.41 -15.69
CA PHE A 385 -4.51 -7.46 -16.16
C PHE A 385 -3.84 -8.83 -16.31
N GLU A 386 -2.52 -8.91 -16.11
CA GLU A 386 -1.71 -10.12 -16.24
C GLU A 386 -2.12 -11.20 -15.22
N ALA A 387 -2.64 -10.78 -14.07
CA ALA A 387 -3.16 -11.65 -13.00
C ALA A 387 -4.70 -11.69 -12.96
N GLY A 388 -5.37 -11.28 -14.04
CA GLY A 388 -6.83 -11.07 -14.06
C GLY A 388 -7.26 -9.85 -13.25
N LEU A 389 -8.56 -9.56 -13.25
CA LEU A 389 -9.13 -8.40 -12.55
C LEU A 389 -9.00 -8.53 -11.02
N GLU A 390 -9.06 -9.75 -10.48
CA GLU A 390 -8.79 -10.03 -9.07
C GLU A 390 -7.34 -9.70 -8.69
N GLY A 391 -6.39 -9.84 -9.63
CA GLY A 391 -4.97 -9.61 -9.40
C GLY A 391 -4.47 -8.18 -9.64
N ILE A 392 -5.34 -7.19 -9.88
CA ILE A 392 -4.95 -5.79 -10.07
C ILE A 392 -4.05 -5.32 -8.90
N TRP A 393 -2.93 -4.70 -9.23
CA TRP A 393 -1.88 -4.14 -8.36
C TRP A 393 -1.19 -5.11 -7.41
N THR A 394 -1.32 -6.41 -7.67
CA THR A 394 -0.49 -7.43 -7.00
C THR A 394 0.91 -7.48 -7.63
N PRO A 395 1.96 -7.84 -6.89
CA PRO A 395 3.34 -7.83 -7.39
C PRO A 395 3.59 -8.93 -8.44
N ARG A 396 4.15 -8.57 -9.59
CA ARG A 396 4.67 -9.50 -10.61
C ARG A 396 6.10 -9.12 -10.97
N PHE A 397 6.88 -10.07 -11.46
CA PHE A 397 8.17 -9.73 -12.07
C PHE A 397 7.98 -9.17 -13.48
N ASP A 398 8.84 -8.21 -13.81
CA ASP A 398 9.14 -7.76 -15.16
C ASP A 398 10.65 -7.82 -15.38
N PHE A 399 11.12 -8.87 -16.04
CA PHE A 399 12.55 -9.10 -16.23
C PHE A 399 13.22 -8.13 -17.21
N ARG A 400 12.46 -7.20 -17.81
CA ARG A 400 13.03 -6.07 -18.55
C ARG A 400 13.42 -4.90 -17.66
N THR A 401 12.75 -4.70 -16.54
CA THR A 401 13.07 -3.60 -15.60
C THR A 401 14.06 -4.04 -14.52
N GLY A 402 14.05 -5.32 -14.14
CA GLY A 402 15.00 -5.88 -13.18
C GLY A 402 14.76 -7.37 -12.90
N TYR A 403 15.59 -7.99 -12.09
CA TYR A 403 15.59 -9.45 -11.88
C TYR A 403 15.57 -9.84 -10.39
N CYS A 404 15.28 -11.10 -10.08
CA CYS A 404 15.37 -11.58 -8.70
C CYS A 404 16.85 -11.84 -8.35
N GLN A 405 17.47 -10.98 -7.53
CA GLN A 405 18.84 -11.21 -7.03
C GLN A 405 18.91 -12.55 -6.29
N TYR A 406 19.99 -13.34 -6.37
CA TYR A 406 20.02 -14.73 -5.83
C TYR A 406 19.75 -14.83 -4.32
N TYR A 407 20.52 -14.14 -3.46
CA TYR A 407 20.38 -14.26 -1.99
C TYR A 407 19.39 -13.30 -1.31
N CYS A 408 18.74 -12.38 -2.04
CA CYS A 408 17.89 -11.33 -1.43
C CYS A 408 16.50 -11.80 -0.91
N THR A 409 16.22 -11.75 0.40
CA THR A 409 14.96 -12.26 1.01
C THR A 409 13.93 -11.18 1.36
N LEU A 410 14.21 -9.90 1.05
CA LEU A 410 13.45 -8.72 1.50
C LEU A 410 11.93 -8.77 1.28
N CYS A 411 11.46 -9.27 0.13
CA CYS A 411 10.03 -9.24 -0.22
C CYS A 411 9.14 -10.03 0.75
N GLY A 412 9.61 -11.21 1.21
CA GLY A 412 8.91 -12.01 2.23
C GLY A 412 8.99 -11.38 3.62
N GLN A 413 10.02 -10.59 3.90
CA GLN A 413 10.19 -9.90 5.17
C GLN A 413 9.22 -8.74 5.38
N VAL A 414 8.69 -8.13 4.31
CA VAL A 414 7.78 -6.99 4.43
C VAL A 414 6.29 -7.35 4.32
N CYS A 415 5.96 -8.57 3.93
CA CYS A 415 4.56 -8.97 3.77
C CYS A 415 3.81 -8.95 5.12
N PRO A 416 2.67 -8.22 5.24
CA PRO A 416 1.90 -8.16 6.49
C PRO A 416 0.97 -9.37 6.71
N THR A 417 0.45 -9.95 5.63
CA THR A 417 -0.60 -10.99 5.67
C THR A 417 -0.08 -12.41 5.49
N GLY A 418 1.23 -12.58 5.27
CA GLY A 418 1.80 -13.88 4.91
C GLY A 418 1.38 -14.40 3.52
N ALA A 419 0.98 -13.52 2.59
CA ALA A 419 0.83 -13.88 1.18
C ALA A 419 2.17 -14.27 0.53
N LEU A 420 3.27 -13.70 1.02
CA LEU A 420 4.64 -14.14 0.76
C LEU A 420 5.20 -14.74 2.05
N THR A 421 5.69 -15.96 1.98
CA THR A 421 6.41 -16.64 3.06
C THR A 421 7.78 -15.98 3.25
N LYS A 422 8.21 -15.83 4.51
CA LYS A 422 9.59 -15.41 4.82
C LYS A 422 10.51 -16.60 4.57
N LEU A 423 11.38 -16.48 3.58
CA LEU A 423 12.38 -17.51 3.24
C LEU A 423 13.73 -17.15 3.86
N THR A 424 14.51 -18.16 4.23
CA THR A 424 15.96 -18.02 4.45
C THR A 424 16.70 -17.87 3.10
N GLN A 425 17.96 -17.44 3.14
CA GLN A 425 18.76 -17.31 1.91
C GLN A 425 18.93 -18.65 1.18
N GLU A 426 19.07 -19.75 1.93
CA GLU A 426 19.21 -21.10 1.39
C GLU A 426 17.90 -21.61 0.76
N GLU A 427 16.78 -21.44 1.46
CA GLU A 427 15.46 -21.80 0.94
C GLU A 427 15.17 -21.02 -0.34
N LYS A 428 15.51 -19.74 -0.34
CA LYS A 428 15.32 -18.88 -1.49
C LYS A 428 16.19 -19.30 -2.67
N ALA A 429 17.45 -19.66 -2.44
CA ALA A 429 18.36 -20.16 -3.47
C ALA A 429 17.84 -21.44 -4.15
N ARG A 430 16.98 -22.22 -3.48
CA ARG A 430 16.35 -23.44 -4.02
C ARG A 430 14.94 -23.19 -4.60
N THR A 431 14.33 -22.05 -4.29
CA THR A 431 12.96 -21.73 -4.71
C THR A 431 12.91 -21.39 -6.19
N LYS A 432 12.19 -22.19 -6.98
CA LYS A 432 11.95 -21.92 -8.40
C LYS A 432 10.76 -20.98 -8.54
N ILE A 433 10.98 -19.76 -9.05
CA ILE A 433 9.88 -18.84 -9.41
C ILE A 433 9.46 -18.99 -10.87
N GLY A 434 10.25 -19.69 -11.66
CA GLY A 434 10.00 -19.98 -13.07
C GLY A 434 11.18 -20.73 -13.68
N LEU A 435 11.15 -20.92 -15.00
CA LEU A 435 12.24 -21.54 -15.77
C LEU A 435 12.58 -20.70 -17.00
N ALA A 436 13.87 -20.62 -17.31
CA ALA A 436 14.39 -19.93 -18.48
C ALA A 436 14.28 -20.81 -19.74
N TYR A 437 14.01 -20.20 -20.87
CA TYR A 437 13.90 -20.82 -22.20
C TYR A 437 14.61 -19.95 -23.24
N ILE A 438 15.28 -20.58 -24.21
CA ILE A 438 16.01 -19.89 -25.28
C ILE A 438 15.20 -20.00 -26.58
N ASP A 439 14.81 -18.86 -27.11
CA ASP A 439 14.34 -18.73 -28.49
C ASP A 439 15.54 -18.82 -29.45
N LYS A 440 15.68 -20.00 -30.07
CA LYS A 440 16.76 -20.30 -31.00
C LYS A 440 16.71 -19.45 -32.27
N ASN A 441 15.55 -18.89 -32.64
CA ASN A 441 15.42 -18.04 -33.82
C ASN A 441 15.95 -16.63 -33.57
N ARG A 442 16.19 -16.26 -32.31
CA ARG A 442 16.68 -14.92 -31.93
C ARG A 442 18.07 -14.97 -31.30
N CYS A 443 18.38 -16.04 -30.58
CA CYS A 443 19.64 -16.16 -29.86
C CYS A 443 20.84 -16.06 -30.83
N ILE A 444 21.76 -15.13 -30.59
CA ILE A 444 22.88 -14.82 -31.50
C ILE A 444 23.67 -16.09 -31.91
N PRO A 445 24.09 -16.99 -30.97
CA PRO A 445 24.73 -18.25 -31.34
C PRO A 445 23.87 -19.22 -32.16
N TYR A 446 22.54 -19.21 -32.02
CA TYR A 446 21.66 -20.11 -32.76
C TYR A 446 21.26 -19.54 -34.12
N ALA A 447 20.85 -18.27 -34.17
CA ALA A 447 20.26 -17.63 -35.34
C ALA A 447 21.30 -17.05 -36.30
N GLN A 448 22.38 -16.46 -35.77
CA GLN A 448 23.38 -15.72 -36.55
C GLN A 448 24.74 -16.42 -36.59
N GLY A 449 24.95 -17.43 -35.74
CA GLY A 449 26.26 -18.09 -35.61
C GLY A 449 27.34 -17.20 -34.98
N GLY A 450 26.95 -16.15 -34.26
CA GLY A 450 27.86 -15.26 -33.54
C GLY A 450 28.24 -15.80 -32.16
N GLU A 451 29.32 -15.28 -31.57
CA GLU A 451 29.74 -15.64 -30.21
C GLU A 451 29.06 -14.75 -29.17
N CYS A 452 28.39 -15.36 -28.19
CA CYS A 452 27.77 -14.65 -27.08
C CYS A 452 27.74 -15.52 -25.82
N ILE A 453 28.41 -15.07 -24.75
CA ILE A 453 28.54 -15.82 -23.49
C ILE A 453 27.73 -15.26 -22.31
N VAL A 454 27.00 -14.16 -22.54
CA VAL A 454 26.43 -13.29 -21.51
C VAL A 454 25.53 -14.02 -20.49
N CYS A 455 24.75 -15.00 -20.94
CA CYS A 455 23.79 -15.70 -20.09
C CYS A 455 24.44 -16.68 -19.08
N GLU A 456 25.54 -17.35 -19.45
CA GLU A 456 26.32 -18.20 -18.54
C GLU A 456 27.08 -17.35 -17.51
N GLU A 457 27.75 -16.30 -17.99
CA GLU A 457 28.54 -15.39 -17.14
C GLU A 457 27.70 -14.82 -16.00
N HIS A 458 26.49 -14.35 -16.32
CA HIS A 458 25.60 -13.77 -15.33
C HIS A 458 24.71 -14.78 -14.58
N CYS A 459 24.75 -16.07 -14.92
CA CYS A 459 23.98 -17.07 -14.18
C CYS A 459 24.49 -17.13 -12.72
N PRO A 460 23.65 -16.88 -11.71
CA PRO A 460 24.11 -16.70 -10.33
C PRO A 460 24.24 -18.01 -9.55
N THR A 461 23.71 -19.12 -10.08
CA THR A 461 23.76 -20.43 -9.42
C THR A 461 25.21 -20.93 -9.38
N PRO A 462 25.68 -21.54 -8.27
CA PRO A 462 27.06 -22.00 -8.13
C PRO A 462 27.54 -22.86 -9.31
N ASP A 463 26.76 -23.88 -9.70
CA ASP A 463 27.10 -24.82 -10.78
C ASP A 463 26.64 -24.36 -12.18
N LYS A 464 26.22 -23.10 -12.31
CA LYS A 464 25.69 -22.46 -13.54
C LYS A 464 24.58 -23.28 -14.22
N ALA A 465 23.33 -22.83 -14.06
CA ALA A 465 22.18 -23.41 -14.76
C ALA A 465 22.22 -23.22 -16.28
N ILE A 466 23.11 -22.38 -16.82
CA ILE A 466 23.30 -22.18 -18.25
C ILE A 466 24.76 -22.52 -18.56
N LYS A 467 24.99 -23.42 -19.51
CA LYS A 467 26.30 -23.91 -19.93
C LYS A 467 26.44 -23.83 -21.45
N PHE A 468 27.66 -23.80 -21.97
CA PHE A 468 27.89 -23.88 -23.42
C PHE A 468 28.31 -25.25 -23.91
N GLU A 469 27.72 -25.67 -25.03
CA GLU A 469 28.20 -26.77 -25.85
C GLU A 469 28.94 -26.22 -27.06
N GLN A 470 30.07 -26.84 -27.42
CA GLN A 470 30.78 -26.47 -28.65
C GLN A 470 30.17 -27.19 -29.85
N VAL A 471 29.78 -26.42 -30.86
CA VAL A 471 29.16 -26.96 -32.08
C VAL A 471 29.83 -26.34 -33.30
N GLU A 472 30.13 -27.17 -34.30
CA GLU A 472 30.56 -26.71 -35.62
C GLU A 472 29.36 -26.31 -36.46
N ILE A 473 29.39 -25.08 -36.98
CA ILE A 473 28.39 -24.55 -37.89
C ILE A 473 29.02 -24.25 -39.25
N ALA A 474 28.26 -24.47 -40.31
CA ALA A 474 28.62 -23.99 -41.64
C ALA A 474 28.14 -22.53 -41.79
N THR A 475 29.07 -21.61 -42.02
CA THR A 475 28.80 -20.22 -42.39
C THR A 475 29.16 -20.01 -43.86
N PRO A 476 28.69 -18.93 -44.50
CA PRO A 476 29.10 -18.58 -45.86
C PRO A 476 30.62 -18.42 -46.05
N GLN A 477 31.38 -18.23 -44.96
CA GLN A 477 32.84 -18.09 -44.97
C GLN A 477 33.60 -19.39 -44.59
N GLY A 478 32.90 -20.51 -44.41
CA GLY A 478 33.51 -21.81 -44.06
C GLY A 478 32.89 -22.49 -42.84
N ARG A 479 33.58 -23.47 -42.24
CA ARG A 479 33.15 -24.10 -40.98
C ARG A 479 33.75 -23.35 -39.80
N ARG A 480 32.93 -22.98 -38.82
CA ARG A 480 33.36 -22.32 -37.58
C ARG A 480 32.83 -23.06 -36.36
N ARG A 481 33.66 -23.19 -35.33
CA ARG A 481 33.24 -23.66 -33.99
C ARG A 481 32.65 -22.50 -33.21
N ILE A 482 31.46 -22.69 -32.67
CA ILE A 482 30.78 -21.71 -31.82
C ILE A 482 30.31 -22.35 -30.52
N LYS A 483 30.15 -21.52 -29.48
CA LYS A 483 29.57 -21.91 -28.20
C LYS A 483 28.06 -21.68 -28.23
N ARG A 484 27.26 -22.75 -28.09
CA ARG A 484 25.79 -22.68 -28.03
C ARG A 484 25.27 -22.87 -26.61
N PRO A 485 24.44 -21.95 -26.08
CA PRO A 485 23.95 -22.05 -24.71
C PRO A 485 22.89 -23.15 -24.59
N VAL A 486 22.99 -23.91 -23.50
CA VAL A 486 22.04 -24.96 -23.07
C VAL A 486 21.69 -24.70 -21.60
N ILE A 487 20.43 -24.94 -21.24
CA ILE A 487 19.92 -24.68 -19.89
C ILE A 487 19.69 -26.00 -19.16
N ASP A 488 20.31 -26.14 -17.99
CA ASP A 488 19.97 -27.17 -17.01
C ASP A 488 18.76 -26.71 -16.17
N LEU A 489 17.60 -27.29 -16.45
CA LEU A 489 16.34 -26.97 -15.79
C LEU A 489 16.30 -27.42 -14.31
N LYS A 490 17.17 -28.35 -13.89
CA LYS A 490 17.25 -28.78 -12.50
C LYS A 490 17.84 -27.67 -11.63
N LEU A 491 18.89 -27.02 -12.13
CA LEU A 491 19.58 -25.91 -11.46
C LEU A 491 18.88 -24.54 -11.66
N CYS A 492 18.12 -24.37 -12.75
CA CYS A 492 17.46 -23.11 -13.03
C CYS A 492 16.36 -22.78 -11.99
N ILE A 493 16.44 -21.59 -11.40
CA ILE A 493 15.44 -21.07 -10.44
C ILE A 493 14.52 -19.98 -11.02
N GLY A 494 14.74 -19.59 -12.28
CA GLY A 494 13.93 -18.55 -12.94
C GLY A 494 14.16 -17.14 -12.42
N CYS A 495 15.38 -16.82 -11.95
CA CYS A 495 15.70 -15.49 -11.40
C CYS A 495 15.57 -14.34 -12.41
N GLY A 496 15.61 -14.62 -13.71
CA GLY A 496 15.46 -13.63 -14.78
C GLY A 496 16.70 -12.79 -15.11
N ILE A 497 17.85 -13.06 -14.48
CA ILE A 497 19.10 -12.33 -14.77
C ILE A 497 19.49 -12.46 -16.25
N CYS A 498 19.36 -13.66 -16.81
CA CYS A 498 19.69 -13.92 -18.21
C CYS A 498 18.78 -13.18 -19.19
N GLU A 499 17.48 -13.03 -18.88
CA GLU A 499 16.54 -12.23 -19.70
C GLU A 499 16.90 -10.74 -19.61
N TYR A 500 17.16 -10.24 -18.40
CA TYR A 500 17.52 -8.84 -18.16
C TYR A 500 18.84 -8.43 -18.82
N LYS A 501 19.83 -9.33 -18.84
CA LYS A 501 21.17 -9.07 -19.39
C LYS A 501 21.32 -9.42 -20.87
N CYS A 502 20.29 -9.96 -21.51
CA CYS A 502 20.36 -10.31 -22.92
C CYS A 502 20.71 -9.07 -23.75
N PRO A 503 21.73 -9.14 -24.65
CA PRO A 503 22.16 -7.99 -25.45
C PRO A 503 21.13 -7.57 -26.52
N LEU A 504 20.10 -8.39 -26.78
CA LEU A 504 19.03 -8.03 -27.70
C LEU A 504 18.07 -7.05 -27.03
N HIS A 505 18.08 -5.80 -27.49
CA HIS A 505 17.33 -4.69 -26.89
C HIS A 505 15.82 -4.70 -27.18
N ASP A 506 15.38 -5.31 -28.28
CA ASP A 506 13.97 -5.33 -28.68
C ASP A 506 13.19 -6.42 -27.92
N GLN A 507 13.60 -7.68 -28.10
CA GLN A 507 13.10 -8.83 -27.35
C GLN A 507 14.26 -9.77 -27.02
N PRO A 508 14.49 -10.05 -25.71
CA PRO A 508 15.49 -11.01 -25.28
C PRO A 508 15.30 -12.37 -25.94
N ALA A 509 16.40 -12.98 -26.37
CA ALA A 509 16.38 -14.35 -26.88
C ALA A 509 16.17 -15.39 -25.78
N ILE A 510 16.54 -15.09 -24.54
CA ILE A 510 16.29 -15.94 -23.38
C ILE A 510 15.22 -15.29 -22.52
N ILE A 511 14.17 -16.04 -22.22
CA ILE A 511 12.99 -15.56 -21.51
C ILE A 511 12.66 -16.50 -20.35
N VAL A 512 12.12 -15.95 -19.27
CA VAL A 512 11.64 -16.76 -18.15
C VAL A 512 10.13 -16.89 -18.21
N THR A 513 9.66 -18.11 -17.96
CA THR A 513 8.23 -18.44 -17.91
C THR A 513 7.87 -18.99 -16.53
N ARG A 514 6.57 -19.05 -16.23
CA ARG A 514 6.03 -19.64 -14.99
C ARG A 514 6.13 -21.17 -14.92
N LEU A 515 6.75 -21.82 -15.90
CA LEU A 515 6.94 -23.27 -15.88
C LEU A 515 7.86 -23.67 -14.72
N GLY A 516 7.55 -24.78 -14.04
CA GLY A 516 8.35 -25.29 -12.93
C GLY A 516 8.38 -24.39 -11.68
N GLU A 517 7.45 -23.44 -11.54
CA GLU A 517 7.38 -22.60 -10.34
C GLU A 517 6.97 -23.41 -9.10
N SER A 518 7.67 -23.26 -7.98
CA SER A 518 7.45 -24.04 -6.75
C SER A 518 6.05 -23.90 -6.13
N ARG A 519 5.29 -22.87 -6.54
CA ARG A 519 3.92 -22.60 -6.08
C ARG A 519 2.84 -23.24 -6.95
N ALA A 520 3.20 -23.67 -8.16
CA ALA A 520 2.35 -24.54 -8.96
C ALA A 520 2.55 -25.93 -8.37
N GLY A 521 1.56 -26.44 -7.64
CA GLY A 521 1.57 -27.84 -7.22
C GLY A 521 1.88 -28.75 -8.42
N GLU A 522 2.52 -29.89 -8.16
CA GLU A 522 3.14 -30.80 -9.13
C GLU A 522 2.54 -30.71 -10.55
N LEU A 523 3.11 -29.83 -11.37
CA LEU A 523 2.79 -29.76 -12.78
C LEU A 523 4.09 -29.82 -13.54
N LEU A 524 4.27 -31.02 -14.09
CA LEU A 524 5.34 -31.55 -14.94
C LEU A 524 6.46 -32.26 -14.17
N PRO A 525 6.45 -33.61 -14.09
CA PRO A 525 7.66 -34.37 -13.79
C PRO A 525 8.65 -34.10 -14.93
N PHE A 526 9.78 -33.46 -14.60
CA PHE A 526 10.93 -33.37 -15.48
C PHE A 526 12.08 -34.17 -14.87
#